data_AF-A0A1V6KER2-F1
#
_entry.id   AF-A0A1V6KER2-F1
#
_cell.length_a   1.000
_cell.length_b   1.000
_cell.length_c   1.000
_cell.angle_alpha   90.00
_cell.angle_beta   90.00
_cell.angle_gamma   90.00
#
_symmetry.space_group_name_H-M   'P 1'
#
loop_
_entity.id
_entity.type
_entity.pdbx_description
1 polymer ?
#
loop_
_entity_poly.entity_id
_entity_poly.type
_entity_poly.pdbx_seq_one_letter_code
_entity_poly.pdbx_strand_id
1 'polypeptide(L)'
;MLQAYALRWSIEVYFKEVKQNLGFLKEQSGRYQVAYASVHLAAVRYLLLFEAMLRQGRLSYGEIRDRETGRLQVLTYATLLWQLLRSLIEGALDGLVRQLGRRVINKVLAAIDQGVEGFLEEALQISAPQVAVQLQAEALGYL
;
A
#
# COMPACT_ATOMS: atom_id res chain seq x y z
N MET A 1 -36.44 -6.60 -16.44
CA MET A 1 -36.69 -6.57 -14.98
C MET A 1 -35.41 -6.90 -14.18
N LEU A 2 -34.70 -8.00 -14.47
CA LEU A 2 -33.44 -8.37 -13.77
C LEU A 2 -32.30 -7.34 -13.86
N GLN A 3 -32.06 -6.74 -15.02
CA GLN A 3 -30.99 -5.73 -15.19
C GLN A 3 -31.20 -4.48 -14.33
N ALA A 4 -32.44 -3.99 -14.24
CA ALA A 4 -32.78 -2.86 -13.37
C ALA A 4 -32.57 -3.18 -11.89
N TYR A 5 -32.86 -4.43 -11.49
CA TYR A 5 -32.60 -4.90 -10.13
C TYR A 5 -31.10 -5.02 -9.85
N ALA A 6 -30.33 -5.54 -10.80
CA ALA A 6 -28.87 -5.64 -10.68
C ALA A 6 -28.20 -4.27 -10.55
N LEU A 7 -28.62 -3.27 -11.34
CA LEU A 7 -28.13 -1.89 -11.25
C LEU A 7 -28.47 -1.21 -9.92
N ARG A 8 -29.65 -1.49 -9.36
CA ARG A 8 -30.03 -1.00 -8.02
C ARG A 8 -29.22 -1.68 -6.92
N TRP A 9 -28.93 -2.97 -7.06
CA TRP A 9 -28.13 -3.70 -6.08
C TRP A 9 -26.66 -3.26 -6.10
N SER A 10 -26.10 -2.97 -7.28
CA SER A 10 -24.71 -2.53 -7.39
C SER A 10 -24.43 -1.23 -6.64
N ILE A 11 -25.39 -0.29 -6.58
CA ILE A 11 -25.21 0.95 -5.80
C ILE A 11 -25.23 0.68 -4.28
N GLU A 12 -26.03 -0.30 -3.82
CA GLU A 12 -26.03 -0.72 -2.41
C GLU A 12 -24.71 -1.40 -2.02
N VAL A 13 -24.19 -2.27 -2.89
CA VAL A 13 -22.89 -2.91 -2.70
C VAL A 13 -21.78 -1.86 -2.66
N TYR A 14 -21.79 -0.89 -3.59
CA TYR A 14 -20.87 0.25 -3.57
C TYR A 14 -20.88 0.96 -2.21
N PHE A 15 -22.07 1.39 -1.75
CA PHE A 15 -22.17 2.11 -0.48
C PHE A 15 -21.79 1.25 0.73
N LYS A 16 -22.05 -0.05 0.69
CA LYS A 16 -21.61 -0.98 1.73
C LYS A 16 -20.09 -1.01 1.80
N GLU A 17 -19.42 -1.20 0.67
CA GLU A 17 -17.96 -1.28 0.59
C GLU A 17 -17.28 0.02 1.04
N VAL A 18 -17.70 1.18 0.52
CA VAL A 18 -17.03 2.45 0.86
C VAL A 18 -17.21 2.83 2.33
N LYS A 19 -18.36 2.52 2.95
CA LYS A 19 -18.66 2.79 4.36
C LYS A 19 -17.89 1.88 5.31
N GLN A 20 -17.84 0.59 4.98
CA GLN A 20 -17.21 -0.40 5.85
C GLN A 20 -15.69 -0.38 5.74
N ASN A 21 -15.16 -0.20 4.53
CA ASN A 21 -13.75 -0.51 4.25
C ASN A 21 -12.93 0.68 3.76
N LEU A 22 -13.53 1.71 3.14
CA LEU A 22 -12.77 2.76 2.44
C LEU A 22 -12.84 4.16 3.06
N GLY A 23 -13.38 4.26 4.28
CA GLY A 23 -13.36 5.47 5.09
C GLY A 23 -14.43 6.50 4.73
N PHE A 24 -15.48 6.11 4.00
CA PHE A 24 -16.57 7.01 3.65
C PHE A 24 -17.25 7.57 4.92
N LEU A 25 -17.33 8.91 5.00
CA LEU A 25 -17.88 9.66 6.15
C LEU A 25 -17.15 9.41 7.49
N LYS A 26 -15.88 8.95 7.45
CA LYS A 26 -15.07 8.79 8.67
C LYS A 26 -14.25 10.03 9.03
N GLU A 27 -14.17 11.02 8.14
CA GLU A 27 -13.48 12.29 8.40
C GLU A 27 -14.13 13.06 9.56
N GLN A 28 -13.30 13.57 10.48
CA GLN A 28 -13.74 14.27 11.70
C GLN A 28 -13.33 15.75 11.71
N SER A 29 -12.61 16.21 10.67
CA SER A 29 -12.27 17.62 10.52
C SER A 29 -13.52 18.49 10.41
N GLY A 30 -13.57 19.60 11.16
CA GLY A 30 -14.63 20.61 11.04
C GLY A 30 -14.57 21.43 9.75
N ARG A 31 -13.58 21.19 8.87
CA ARG A 31 -13.41 21.92 7.62
C ARG A 31 -14.13 21.20 6.48
N TYR A 32 -15.09 21.89 5.87
CA TYR A 32 -15.89 21.34 4.76
C TYR A 32 -15.03 20.80 3.61
N GLN A 33 -13.95 21.50 3.24
CA GLN A 33 -13.06 21.08 2.15
C GLN A 33 -12.44 19.71 2.39
N VAL A 34 -12.12 19.40 3.66
CA VAL A 34 -11.51 18.12 4.05
C VAL A 34 -12.56 17.02 4.00
N ALA A 35 -13.76 17.27 4.52
CA ALA A 35 -14.88 16.33 4.43
C ALA A 35 -15.25 16.02 2.97
N TYR A 36 -15.29 17.06 2.12
CA TYR A 36 -15.55 16.94 0.69
C TYR A 36 -14.48 16.09 0.00
N ALA A 37 -13.19 16.40 0.21
CA ALA A 37 -12.08 15.64 -0.36
C ALA A 37 -12.11 14.17 0.11
N SER A 38 -12.39 13.92 1.39
CA SER A 38 -12.42 12.56 1.97
C SER A 38 -13.49 11.68 1.33
N VAL A 39 -14.69 12.23 1.09
CA VAL A 39 -15.77 11.51 0.38
C VAL A 39 -15.35 11.13 -1.04
N HIS A 40 -14.73 12.04 -1.79
CA HIS A 40 -14.27 11.77 -3.15
C HIS A 40 -13.12 10.76 -3.15
N LEU A 41 -12.22 10.83 -2.18
CA LEU A 41 -11.13 9.89 -2.04
C LEU A 41 -11.64 8.47 -1.77
N ALA A 42 -12.68 8.29 -0.95
CA ALA A 42 -13.33 6.99 -0.77
C ALA A 42 -13.92 6.45 -2.08
N ALA A 43 -14.53 7.31 -2.90
CA ALA A 43 -15.04 6.93 -4.22
C ALA A 43 -13.91 6.53 -5.19
N VAL A 44 -12.81 7.30 -5.23
CA VAL A 44 -11.63 6.97 -6.07
C VAL A 44 -11.02 5.62 -5.67
N ARG A 45 -10.86 5.35 -4.36
CA ARG A 45 -10.37 4.05 -3.88
C ARG A 45 -11.24 2.90 -4.37
N TYR A 46 -12.56 3.05 -4.32
CA TYR A 46 -13.48 2.04 -4.83
C TYR A 46 -13.27 1.80 -6.33
N LEU A 47 -13.19 2.88 -7.11
CA LEU A 47 -13.01 2.78 -8.56
C LEU A 47 -11.70 2.09 -8.93
N LEU A 48 -10.60 2.35 -8.22
CA LEU A 48 -9.33 1.68 -8.45
C LEU A 48 -9.40 0.18 -8.17
N LEU A 49 -10.03 -0.22 -7.06
CA LEU A 49 -10.23 -1.64 -6.73
C LEU A 49 -11.18 -2.34 -7.71
N PHE A 50 -12.23 -1.63 -8.14
CA PHE A 50 -13.17 -2.12 -9.13
C PHE A 50 -12.50 -2.32 -10.49
N GLU A 51 -11.63 -1.39 -10.89
CA GLU A 51 -10.84 -1.48 -12.12
C GLU A 51 -9.87 -2.67 -12.08
N ALA A 52 -9.16 -2.86 -10.97
CA ALA A 52 -8.29 -4.01 -10.75
C ALA A 52 -9.07 -5.34 -10.81
N MET A 53 -10.28 -5.37 -10.25
CA MET A 53 -11.19 -6.51 -10.35
C MET A 53 -11.58 -6.81 -11.80
N LEU A 54 -11.94 -5.80 -12.58
CA LEU A 54 -12.28 -5.96 -14.00
C LEU A 54 -11.09 -6.47 -14.83
N ARG A 55 -9.86 -6.01 -14.53
CA ARG A 55 -8.65 -6.48 -15.21
C ARG A 55 -8.33 -7.94 -14.93
N GLN A 56 -8.47 -8.38 -13.69
CA GLN A 56 -8.11 -9.75 -13.28
C GLN A 56 -9.18 -10.77 -13.67
N GLY A 57 -10.45 -10.37 -13.79
CA GLY A 57 -11.55 -11.16 -14.35
C GLY A 57 -11.96 -12.42 -13.57
N ARG A 58 -11.16 -12.86 -12.58
CA ARG A 58 -11.32 -14.10 -11.81
C ARG A 58 -11.71 -13.87 -10.35
N LEU A 59 -11.34 -12.72 -9.78
CA LEU A 59 -11.57 -12.40 -8.37
C LEU A 59 -12.78 -11.49 -8.21
N SER A 60 -13.51 -11.68 -7.12
CA SER A 60 -14.54 -10.75 -6.66
C SER A 60 -13.92 -9.47 -6.10
N TYR A 61 -14.72 -8.41 -6.01
CA TYR A 61 -14.29 -7.12 -5.46
C TYR A 61 -13.70 -7.27 -4.05
N GLY A 62 -14.33 -8.08 -3.19
CA GLY A 62 -13.87 -8.32 -1.82
C GLY A 62 -12.50 -9.00 -1.77
N GLU A 63 -12.26 -9.98 -2.64
CA GLU A 63 -10.96 -10.66 -2.72
C GLU A 63 -9.84 -9.74 -3.20
N ILE A 64 -10.12 -8.89 -4.20
CA ILE A 64 -9.18 -7.86 -4.65
C ILE A 64 -8.85 -6.88 -3.52
N ARG A 65 -9.88 -6.39 -2.82
CA ARG A 65 -9.71 -5.49 -1.67
C ARG A 65 -8.85 -6.14 -0.59
N ASP A 66 -9.11 -7.39 -0.23
CA ASP A 66 -8.40 -8.08 0.85
C ASP A 66 -6.94 -8.36 0.46
N ARG A 67 -6.69 -8.75 -0.80
CA ARG A 67 -5.34 -8.92 -1.35
C ARG A 67 -4.53 -7.62 -1.30
N GLU A 68 -5.10 -6.53 -1.82
CA GLU A 68 -4.39 -5.25 -1.87
C GLU A 68 -4.21 -4.63 -0.48
N THR A 69 -5.20 -4.79 0.41
CA THR A 69 -5.07 -4.39 1.82
C THR A 69 -3.96 -5.17 2.51
N GLY A 70 -3.90 -6.50 2.32
CA GLY A 70 -2.84 -7.33 2.89
C GLY A 70 -1.45 -6.94 2.41
N ARG A 71 -1.29 -6.67 1.11
CA ARG A 71 -0.04 -6.16 0.54
C ARG A 71 0.39 -4.84 1.18
N LEU A 72 -0.52 -3.87 1.27
CA LEU A 72 -0.24 -2.58 1.91
C LEU A 72 0.09 -2.72 3.40
N GLN A 73 -0.56 -3.64 4.12
CA GLN A 73 -0.26 -3.93 5.52
C GLN A 73 1.14 -4.49 5.70
N VAL A 74 1.56 -5.45 4.86
CA VAL A 74 2.91 -6.02 4.88
C VAL A 74 3.95 -4.92 4.62
N LEU A 75 3.72 -4.08 3.61
CA LEU A 75 4.63 -2.96 3.29
C LEU A 75 4.73 -1.98 4.47
N THR A 76 3.59 -1.56 5.02
CA THR A 76 3.55 -0.65 6.17
C THR A 76 4.29 -1.24 7.36
N TYR A 77 4.07 -2.52 7.66
CA TYR A 77 4.74 -3.20 8.76
C TYR A 77 6.25 -3.29 8.52
N ALA A 78 6.68 -3.67 7.31
CA ALA A 78 8.10 -3.72 6.95
C ALA A 78 8.77 -2.35 7.11
N THR A 79 8.13 -1.27 6.65
CA THR A 79 8.64 0.10 6.82
C THR A 79 8.75 0.48 8.29
N LEU A 80 7.71 0.24 9.10
CA LEU A 80 7.73 0.57 10.53
C LEU A 80 8.78 -0.23 11.30
N LEU A 81 8.90 -1.52 10.99
CA LEU A 81 9.91 -2.39 11.59
C LEU A 81 11.32 -1.92 11.23
N TRP A 82 11.55 -1.52 9.98
CA TRP A 82 12.84 -0.96 9.56
C TRP A 82 13.18 0.32 10.31
N GLN A 83 12.23 1.26 10.41
CA GLN A 83 12.44 2.51 11.15
C GLN A 83 12.79 2.25 12.63
N LEU A 84 12.11 1.28 13.26
CA LEU A 84 12.44 0.86 14.62
C LEU A 84 13.87 0.31 14.71
N LEU A 85 14.23 -0.66 13.87
CA LEU A 85 15.57 -1.27 13.87
C LEU A 85 16.66 -0.22 13.60
N ARG A 86 16.43 0.68 12.64
CA ARG A 86 17.32 1.80 12.33
C ARG A 86 17.56 2.66 13.56
N SER A 87 16.50 3.06 14.28
CA SER A 87 16.65 3.87 15.50
C SER A 87 17.48 3.17 16.59
N LEU A 88 17.36 1.85 16.72
CA LEU A 88 18.16 1.06 17.67
C LEU A 88 19.64 1.03 17.27
N ILE A 89 19.92 0.85 15.97
CA ILE A 89 21.28 0.87 15.43
C ILE A 89 21.91 2.25 15.61
N GLU A 90 21.17 3.33 15.29
CA GLU A 90 21.61 4.71 15.50
C GLU A 90 21.95 4.97 16.97
N GLY A 91 21.09 4.56 17.90
CA GLY A 91 21.34 4.68 19.33
C GLY A 91 22.58 3.92 19.81
N ALA A 92 22.84 2.73 19.26
CA ALA A 92 24.04 1.95 19.57
C ALA A 92 25.31 2.61 19.01
N LEU A 93 25.26 3.14 17.79
CA LEU A 93 26.38 3.81 17.14
C LEU A 93 26.70 5.18 17.76
N ASP A 94 25.71 5.86 18.35
CA ASP A 94 25.92 7.12 19.05
C ASP A 94 26.96 7.01 20.18
N GLY A 95 27.01 5.86 20.86
CA GLY A 95 28.04 5.56 21.87
C GLY A 95 29.47 5.50 21.30
N LEU A 96 29.62 5.23 20.00
CA LEU A 96 30.91 5.11 19.31
C LEU A 96 31.34 6.39 18.60
N VAL A 97 30.52 7.45 18.62
CA VAL A 97 30.81 8.72 17.94
C VAL A 97 32.13 9.34 18.37
N ARG A 98 32.47 9.22 19.67
CA ARG A 98 33.75 9.74 20.20
C ARG A 98 34.97 9.02 19.64
N GLN A 99 34.85 7.75 19.25
CA GLN A 99 35.96 6.91 18.77
C GLN A 99 36.07 6.91 17.23
N LEU A 100 34.93 6.83 16.54
CA LEU A 100 34.89 6.66 15.07
C LEU A 100 34.60 7.97 14.32
N GLY A 101 34.04 8.97 15.00
CA GLY A 101 33.63 10.23 14.40
C GLY A 101 32.29 10.15 13.65
N ARG A 102 31.51 11.23 13.69
CA ARG A 102 30.14 11.29 13.15
C ARG A 102 30.06 10.99 11.64
N ARG A 103 31.07 11.40 10.86
CA ARG A 103 31.10 11.15 9.41
C ARG A 103 31.15 9.67 9.05
N VAL A 104 31.93 8.87 9.79
CA VAL A 104 32.06 7.43 9.53
C VAL A 104 30.76 6.73 9.88
N ILE A 105 30.16 7.08 11.02
CA ILE A 105 28.87 6.53 11.45
C ILE A 105 27.76 6.82 10.45
N ASN A 106 27.66 8.06 9.95
CA ASN A 106 26.66 8.40 8.93
C ASN A 106 26.86 7.61 7.63
N LYS A 107 28.11 7.33 7.23
CA LYS A 107 28.40 6.47 6.07
C LYS A 107 27.97 5.03 6.31
N VAL A 108 28.19 4.50 7.50
CA VAL A 108 27.76 3.14 7.88
C VAL A 108 26.24 3.05 7.84
N LEU A 109 25.53 3.99 8.46
CA LEU A 109 24.07 4.05 8.43
C LEU A 109 23.52 4.13 7.01
N ALA A 110 24.11 4.97 6.15
CA ALA A 110 23.70 5.07 4.75
C ALA A 110 23.94 3.77 3.97
N ALA A 111 25.05 3.07 4.23
CA ALA A 111 25.33 1.78 3.60
C ALA A 111 24.35 0.69 4.06
N ILE A 112 23.96 0.70 5.34
CA ILE A 112 22.95 -0.20 5.88
C ILE A 112 21.58 0.12 5.25
N ASP A 113 21.19 1.40 5.19
CA ASP A 113 19.94 1.84 4.55
C ASP A 113 19.85 1.32 3.11
N GLN A 114 20.90 1.53 2.31
CA GLN A 114 20.95 1.04 0.93
C GLN A 114 20.86 -0.48 0.83
N GLY A 115 21.54 -1.21 1.72
CA GLY A 115 21.48 -2.68 1.74
C GLY A 115 20.08 -3.21 2.07
N VAL A 116 19.40 -2.57 3.02
CA VAL A 116 18.04 -2.96 3.42
C VAL A 116 17.01 -2.56 2.38
N GLU A 117 17.12 -1.37 1.80
CA GLU A 117 16.26 -0.92 0.70
C GLU A 117 16.37 -1.88 -0.49
N GLY A 118 17.59 -2.21 -0.93
CA GLY A 118 17.80 -3.17 -2.02
C GLY A 118 17.23 -4.57 -1.71
N PHE A 119 17.44 -5.07 -0.49
CA PHE A 119 16.85 -6.35 -0.06
C PHE A 119 15.31 -6.31 -0.10
N LEU A 120 14.70 -5.23 0.39
CA LEU A 120 13.25 -5.08 0.42
C LEU A 120 12.67 -4.96 -1.00
N GLU A 121 13.31 -4.21 -1.90
CA GLU A 121 12.91 -4.12 -3.31
C GLU A 121 12.87 -5.49 -3.99
N GLU A 122 13.88 -6.33 -3.75
CA GLU A 122 13.95 -7.70 -4.27
C GLU A 122 12.88 -8.62 -3.65
N ALA A 123 12.79 -8.63 -2.31
CA ALA A 123 11.89 -9.50 -1.56
C ALA A 123 10.41 -9.21 -1.83
N LEU A 124 10.07 -7.94 -2.04
CA LEU A 124 8.70 -7.49 -2.31
C LEU A 124 8.33 -7.51 -3.80
N GLN A 125 9.27 -7.91 -4.67
CA GLN A 125 9.09 -7.95 -6.12
C GLN A 125 8.74 -6.58 -6.75
N ILE A 126 9.21 -5.49 -6.15
CA ILE A 126 8.85 -4.11 -6.56
C ILE A 126 9.81 -3.58 -7.62
N SER A 127 10.93 -4.26 -7.87
CA SER A 127 11.90 -3.79 -8.86
C SER A 127 11.27 -3.69 -10.26
N ALA A 128 11.64 -2.66 -11.02
CA ALA A 128 11.13 -2.44 -12.38
C ALA A 128 11.21 -3.68 -13.30
N PRO A 129 12.27 -4.52 -13.24
CA PRO A 129 12.31 -5.77 -14.02
C PRO A 129 11.25 -6.79 -13.58
N GLN A 130 11.01 -6.94 -12.27
CA GLN A 130 10.03 -7.89 -11.74
C GLN A 130 8.59 -7.46 -12.03
N VAL A 131 8.31 -6.16 -11.95
CA VAL A 131 7.03 -5.58 -12.38
C VAL A 131 6.80 -5.82 -13.87
N ALA A 132 7.83 -5.66 -14.71
CA ALA A 132 7.73 -5.94 -16.14
C ALA A 132 7.46 -7.42 -16.44
N VAL A 133 8.12 -8.34 -15.71
CA VAL A 133 7.87 -9.79 -15.82
C VAL A 133 6.46 -10.15 -15.36
N GLN A 134 5.95 -9.52 -14.30
CA GLN A 134 4.59 -9.73 -13.81
C GLN A 134 3.54 -9.26 -14.84
N LEU A 135 3.74 -8.06 -15.42
CA LEU A 135 2.89 -7.53 -16.49
C LEU A 135 2.93 -8.42 -17.75
N GLN A 136 4.10 -8.99 -18.08
CA GLN A 136 4.25 -9.92 -19.19
C GLN A 136 3.56 -11.26 -18.92
N ALA A 137 3.63 -11.77 -17.68
CA ALA A 137 2.94 -12.99 -17.27
C ALA A 137 1.41 -12.81 -17.25
N GLU A 138 0.91 -11.64 -16.85
CA GLU A 138 -0.51 -11.26 -16.96
C GLU A 138 -0.96 -11.19 -18.43
N ALA A 139 -0.17 -10.57 -19.32
CA ALA A 139 -0.48 -10.50 -20.75
C ALA A 139 -0.54 -11.89 -21.42
N LEU A 140 0.19 -12.86 -20.88
CA LEU A 140 0.22 -14.26 -21.35
C LEU A 140 -0.83 -15.15 -20.65
N GLY A 141 -1.61 -14.62 -19.70
CA GLY A 141 -2.69 -15.32 -19.00
C GLY A 141 -2.24 -16.33 -17.93
N TYR A 142 -0.97 -16.27 -17.51
CA TYR A 142 -0.42 -17.15 -16.45
C TYR A 142 -0.79 -16.70 -15.03
N LEU A 143 -1.32 -15.49 -14.88
CA LEU A 143 -1.93 -14.90 -13.67
C LEU A 143 -3.37 -14.49 -14.00
#